data_AF-A0A1Q7FEC9-F1
#
_entry.id   AF-A0A1Q7FEC9-F1
#
_cell.length_a   1.000
_cell.length_b   1.000
_cell.length_c   1.000
_cell.angle_alpha   90.00
_cell.angle_beta   90.00
_cell.angle_gamma   90.00
#
_symmetry.space_group_name_H-M   'P 1'
#
loop_
_entity.id
_entity.type
_entity.pdbx_description
1 polymer ?
#
loop_
_entity_poly.entity_id
_entity_poly.type
_entity_poly.pdbx_seq_one_letter_code
_entity_poly.pdbx_strand_id
1 'polypeptide(L)' 'MDEDRLRRMTDNARRFVAAGHLRHGMTIADAANVLWTYSSIELYELLVLRRSMPLKTYGRFVAEAMIAALL' A
#
# COMPACT_ATOMS: atom_id res chain seq x y z
N MET A 1 7.46 5.19 -16.83
CA MET A 1 6.93 5.94 -15.67
C MET A 1 6.22 5.02 -14.69
N ASP A 2 5.24 4.23 -15.14
CA ASP A 2 4.52 3.29 -14.25
C ASP A 2 5.35 2.05 -13.86
N GLU A 3 6.20 1.53 -14.75
CA GLU A 3 7.09 0.40 -14.46
C GLU A 3 8.14 0.71 -13.38
N ASP A 4 8.71 1.92 -13.35
CA ASP A 4 9.67 2.32 -12.32
C ASP A 4 9.02 2.50 -10.95
N ARG A 5 7.77 2.94 -10.95
CA ARG A 5 6.95 2.98 -9.74
C ARG A 5 6.65 1.56 -9.27
N LEU A 6 6.20 0.68 -10.16
CA LEU A 6 5.95 -0.74 -9.89
C LEU A 6 7.17 -1.44 -9.32
N ARG A 7 8.35 -1.20 -9.90
CA ARG A 7 9.62 -1.75 -9.41
C ARG A 7 9.95 -1.29 -7.98
N ARG A 8 9.87 0.01 -7.70
CA ARG A 8 10.11 0.55 -6.34
C ARG A 8 9.10 0.05 -5.30
N MET A 9 7.83 -0.06 -5.69
CA MET A 9 6.76 -0.56 -4.82
C MET A 9 6.94 -2.06 -4.56
N THR A 10 7.38 -2.81 -5.57
CA THR A 10 7.73 -4.23 -5.46
C THR A 10 8.94 -4.44 -4.55
N ASP A 11 9.96 -3.58 -4.62
CA ASP A 11 11.13 -3.67 -3.74
C ASP A 11 10.80 -3.30 -2.29
N ASN A 12 9.92 -2.33 -2.07
CA ASN A 12 9.37 -2.03 -0.74
C ASN A 12 8.51 -3.21 -0.22
N ALA A 13 7.69 -3.82 -1.08
CA ALA A 13 6.91 -5.01 -0.74
C ALA A 13 7.80 -6.19 -0.34
N ARG A 14 8.86 -6.47 -1.09
CA ARG A 14 9.83 -7.53 -0.79
C ARG A 14 10.48 -7.34 0.59
N ARG A 15 10.78 -6.10 0.99
CA ARG A 15 11.32 -5.80 2.33
C ARG A 15 10.32 -6.03 3.45
N PHE A 16 9.04 -5.71 3.25
CA PHE A 16 7.97 -6.00 4.20
C PHE A 16 7.70 -7.51 4.31
N VAL A 17 7.69 -8.22 3.17
CA VAL A 17 7.53 -9.69 3.12
C VAL A 17 8.70 -10.39 3.82
N ALA A 18 9.94 -9.90 3.64
CA ALA A 18 11.13 -10.43 4.32
C ALA A 18 11.10 -10.27 5.84
N ALA A 19 10.29 -9.34 6.38
CA ALA A 19 10.08 -9.17 7.81
C ALA A 19 9.10 -10.20 8.42
N GLY A 20 8.46 -11.05 7.60
CA GLY A 20 7.95 -12.36 8.04
C GLY A 20 6.63 -12.39 8.81
N HIS A 21 5.82 -11.33 8.78
CA HIS A 21 4.57 -11.27 9.55
C HIS A 21 3.30 -11.22 8.69
N LEU A 22 3.32 -11.75 7.48
CA LEU A 22 2.10 -11.80 6.66
C LEU A 22 1.01 -12.63 7.35
N ARG A 23 -0.24 -12.17 7.23
CA ARG A 23 -1.43 -12.89 7.66
C ARG A 23 -1.43 -14.33 7.11
N HIS A 24 -1.92 -15.27 7.90
CA HIS A 24 -1.97 -16.68 7.52
C HIS A 24 -2.71 -16.90 6.19
N GLY A 25 -2.11 -17.68 5.28
CA GLY A 25 -2.68 -18.00 3.96
C GLY A 25 -2.46 -16.93 2.89
N MET A 26 -1.83 -15.81 3.22
CA MET A 26 -1.59 -14.73 2.28
C MET A 26 -0.33 -14.97 1.45
N THR A 27 -0.46 -14.86 0.13
CA THR A 27 0.69 -15.02 -0.77
C THR A 27 1.47 -13.71 -0.92
N ILE A 28 2.70 -13.82 -1.44
CA ILE A 28 3.51 -12.66 -1.80
C ILE A 28 2.81 -11.80 -2.87
N ALA A 29 2.09 -12.42 -3.80
CA ALA A 29 1.34 -11.72 -4.83
C ALA A 29 0.18 -10.91 -4.22
N ASP A 30 -0.52 -11.47 -3.23
CA ASP A 30 -1.57 -10.77 -2.50
C ASP A 30 -1.00 -9.55 -1.75
N ALA A 31 0.15 -9.72 -1.09
CA ALA A 31 0.85 -8.62 -0.41
C ALA A 31 1.26 -7.50 -1.37
N ALA A 32 1.77 -7.87 -2.54
CA ALA A 32 2.14 -6.92 -3.59
C ALA A 32 0.90 -6.14 -4.08
N ASN A 33 -0.23 -6.81 -4.28
CA ASN A 33 -1.48 -6.16 -4.70
C ASN A 33 -1.96 -5.15 -3.64
N VAL A 34 -2.00 -5.54 -2.37
CA VAL A 34 -2.39 -4.63 -1.27
C VAL A 34 -1.49 -3.39 -1.24
N LEU A 35 -0.17 -3.59 -1.28
CA LEU A 35 0.79 -2.50 -1.25
C LEU A 35 0.66 -1.59 -2.48
N TRP A 36 0.46 -2.16 -3.67
CA TRP A 36 0.24 -1.42 -4.91
C TRP A 36 -1.04 -0.57 -4.85
N THR A 37 -2.15 -1.15 -4.39
CA THR A 37 -3.42 -0.44 -4.27
C THR A 37 -3.28 0.74 -3.32
N TYR A 38 -2.86 0.52 -2.07
CA TYR A 38 -2.85 1.57 -1.05
C TYR A 38 -1.77 2.66 -1.23
N SER A 39 -0.89 2.49 -2.21
CA SER A 39 0.12 3.48 -2.61
C SER A 39 -0.16 4.10 -3.98
N SER A 40 -1.31 3.79 -4.58
CA SER A 40 -1.72 4.26 -5.90
C SER A 40 -1.98 5.78 -5.90
N ILE A 41 -1.83 6.41 -7.06
CA ILE A 41 -2.01 7.87 -7.17
C ILE A 41 -3.51 8.17 -7.20
N GLU A 42 -4.28 7.24 -7.72
CA GLU A 42 -5.73 7.24 -7.82
C GLU A 42 -6.38 7.36 -6.44
N LEU A 43 -5.86 6.64 -5.42
CA LEU A 43 -6.34 6.76 -4.05
C LEU A 43 -6.00 8.13 -3.43
N TYR A 44 -4.81 8.65 -3.71
CA TYR A 44 -4.42 9.99 -3.27
C TYR A 44 -5.30 11.06 -3.94
N GLU A 45 -5.47 11.01 -5.25
CA GLU A 45 -6.31 11.93 -6.01
C GLU A 45 -7.75 11.90 -5.52
N LEU A 46 -8.32 10.71 -5.33
CA LEU A 46 -9.69 10.57 -4.86
C LEU A 46 -9.85 11.14 -3.45
N LEU A 47 -9.03 10.69 -2.50
CA LEU A 47 -9.25 10.97 -1.09
C LEU A 47 -8.73 12.36 -0.71
N VAL A 48 -7.52 12.72 -1.13
CA VAL A 48 -6.91 14.01 -0.78
C VAL A 48 -7.40 15.11 -1.71
N LEU A 49 -7.27 14.95 -3.02
CA LEU A 49 -7.56 16.06 -3.94
C LEU A 49 -9.06 16.28 -4.16
N ARG A 50 -9.83 15.21 -4.41
CA ARG A 50 -11.28 15.34 -4.71
C ARG A 50 -12.15 15.40 -3.47
N ARG A 51 -11.82 14.62 -2.43
CA ARG A 51 -12.59 14.55 -1.18
C ARG A 51 -12.01 15.43 -0.07
N SER A 52 -10.92 16.16 -0.34
CA SER A 52 -10.28 17.09 0.61
C SER A 52 -9.90 16.44 1.95
N MET A 53 -9.57 15.14 1.95
CA MET A 53 -9.09 14.46 3.15
C MET A 53 -7.75 15.09 3.57
N PRO A 54 -7.60 15.51 4.85
CA PRO A 54 -6.34 16.04 5.33
C PRO A 54 -5.20 15.03 5.17
N LEU A 55 -4.02 15.48 4.72
CA LEU A 55 -2.87 14.61 4.48
C LEU A 55 -2.48 13.74 5.69
N LYS A 56 -2.53 14.31 6.90
CA LYS A 56 -2.25 13.56 8.13
C LYS A 56 -3.25 12.43 8.35
N THR A 57 -4.52 12.67 8.02
CA THR A 57 -5.58 11.65 8.09
C THR A 57 -5.40 10.59 7.02
N TYR A 58 -5.05 10.98 5.79
CA TYR A 58 -4.77 10.05 4.69
C TYR A 58 -3.61 9.11 5.02
N GLY A 59 -2.51 9.65 5.56
CA GLY A 59 -1.36 8.82 5.97
C GLY A 59 -1.72 7.77 7.01
N ARG A 60 -2.51 8.16 8.03
CA ARG A 60 -3.02 7.21 9.03
C ARG A 60 -3.97 6.17 8.42
N PHE A 61 -4.91 6.60 7.59
CA PHE A 61 -5.85 5.71 6.90
C PHE A 61 -5.14 4.64 6.07
N VAL A 62 -4.16 5.04 5.25
CA VAL A 62 -3.38 4.11 4.42
C VAL A 62 -2.57 3.14 5.29
N ALA A 63 -1.91 3.64 6.33
CA ALA A 63 -1.13 2.80 7.23
C ALA A 63 -1.99 1.76 7.97
N GLU A 64 -3.11 2.18 8.55
CA GLU A 64 -4.04 1.29 9.26
C GLU A 64 -4.66 0.25 8.31
N ALA A 65 -5.04 0.67 7.10
CA ALA A 65 -5.62 -0.24 6.09
C ALA A 65 -4.59 -1.26 5.59
N MET A 66 -3.34 -0.84 5.34
CA MET A 66 -2.26 -1.76 4.98
C MET A 66 -1.97 -2.75 6.12
N ILE A 67 -1.88 -2.28 7.38
CA ILE A 67 -1.67 -3.16 8.54
C ILE A 67 -2.78 -4.22 8.63
N ALA A 68 -4.05 -3.81 8.57
CA ALA A 68 -5.18 -4.72 8.67
C ALA A 68 -5.30 -5.71 7.50
N ALA A 69 -4.77 -5.35 6.33
CA ALA A 69 -4.77 -6.20 5.15
C ALA A 69 -3.58 -7.17 5.12
N LEU A 70 -2.42 -6.76 5.66
CA LEU A 70 -1.17 -7.52 5.59
C LEU A 70 -0.91 -8.42 6.81
N LEU A 71 -1.37 -8.02 8.00
CA LEU A 71 -1.11 -8.70 9.29
C LEU A 71 -2.40 -9.35 9.83
#